data_AF-A0AAD1S2A3-F1
#
_entry.id   AF-A0AAD1S2A3-F1
#
_cell.length_a   1.000
_cell.length_b   1.000
_cell.length_c   1.000
_cell.angle_alpha   90.00
_cell.angle_beta   90.00
_cell.angle_gamma   90.00
#
_symmetry.space_group_name_H-M   'P 1'
#
loop_
_entity.id
_entity.type
_entity.pdbx_description
1 polymer ?
#
loop_
_entity_poly.entity_id
_entity_poly.type
_entity_poly.pdbx_seq_one_letter_code
_entity_poly.pdbx_strand_id
1 'polypeptide(L)'
;SCICGRCECLLLEKSGLIYGKFCECDDRECIDDETDEICGGHGKCYCGNCYCEAGWHGDKCEFQCDITPWEIKKRCTSPDGKICSNRGVSLLMNLTSVCLSISLTQ
;
A
#
# COMPACT_ATOMS: atom_id res chain seq x y z
N SER A 1 -18.29 -9.43 21.35
CA SER A 1 -18.67 -10.08 22.63
C SER A 1 -17.80 -11.30 22.86
N CYS A 2 -17.75 -11.86 24.07
CA CYS A 2 -17.06 -13.14 24.32
C CYS A 2 -18.10 -14.21 24.66
N ILE A 3 -18.09 -15.31 23.90
CA ILE A 3 -18.99 -16.45 24.09
C ILE A 3 -18.15 -17.72 24.15
N CYS A 4 -18.26 -18.46 25.26
CA CYS A 4 -17.55 -19.73 25.48
C CYS A 4 -16.03 -19.65 25.24
N GLY A 5 -15.39 -18.53 25.62
CA GLY A 5 -13.94 -18.33 25.46
C GLY A 5 -13.49 -17.96 24.05
N ARG A 6 -14.42 -17.64 23.15
CA ARG A 6 -14.16 -17.11 21.80
C ARG A 6 -14.72 -15.69 21.68
N CYS A 7 -13.97 -14.81 21.04
CA CYS A 7 -14.48 -13.50 20.66
C CYS A 7 -15.40 -13.62 19.43
N GLU A 8 -16.61 -13.09 19.55
CA GLU A 8 -17.49 -12.80 18.43
C GLU A 8 -17.34 -11.32 18.06
N CYS A 9 -16.82 -11.06 16.86
CA CYS A 9 -16.63 -9.71 16.36
C CYS A 9 -17.98 -9.13 15.92
N LEU A 10 -18.22 -7.86 16.25
CA LEU A 10 -19.46 -7.19 15.88
C LEU A 10 -19.44 -6.92 14.37
N LEU A 11 -20.18 -7.73 13.62
CA LEU A 11 -20.35 -7.58 12.17
C LEU A 11 -21.35 -6.44 11.91
N LEU A 12 -20.88 -5.20 11.96
CA LEU A 12 -21.62 -4.08 11.40
C LEU A 12 -21.70 -4.29 9.87
N GLU A 13 -22.89 -4.61 9.37
CA GLU A 13 -23.29 -4.48 7.95
C GLU A 13 -22.55 -5.35 6.90
N LYS A 14 -22.15 -6.60 7.25
CA LYS A 14 -21.80 -7.70 6.29
C LYS A 14 -20.49 -7.62 5.51
N SER A 15 -19.45 -6.94 5.98
CA SER A 15 -18.18 -6.91 5.22
C SER A 15 -17.11 -7.90 5.69
N GLY A 16 -17.26 -8.53 6.87
CA GLY A 16 -16.27 -9.49 7.38
C GLY A 16 -14.89 -8.88 7.66
N LEU A 17 -14.81 -7.54 7.74
CA LEU A 17 -13.56 -6.79 7.83
C LEU A 17 -12.95 -6.80 9.22
N ILE A 18 -13.74 -7.09 10.27
CA ILE A 18 -13.21 -7.28 11.62
C ILE A 18 -13.07 -8.77 11.92
N TYR A 19 -11.86 -9.21 12.21
CA TYR A 19 -11.55 -10.61 12.53
C TYR A 19 -10.32 -10.73 13.43
N GLY A 20 -9.85 -11.96 13.63
CA GLY A 20 -8.77 -12.29 14.55
C GLY A 20 -9.27 -13.04 15.78
N LYS A 21 -8.34 -13.54 16.60
CA LYS A 21 -8.70 -14.33 17.78
C LYS A 21 -9.42 -13.48 18.82
N PHE A 22 -9.08 -12.20 18.86
CA PHE A 22 -9.56 -11.20 19.80
C PHE A 22 -10.27 -10.03 19.09
N CYS A 23 -10.61 -10.16 17.80
CA CYS A 23 -11.16 -9.09 16.97
C CYS A 23 -10.23 -7.88 16.83
N GLU A 24 -8.92 -8.16 16.80
CA GLU A 24 -7.83 -7.19 16.76
C GLU A 24 -7.52 -6.68 15.34
N CYS A 25 -8.03 -7.34 14.30
CA CYS A 25 -7.80 -6.95 12.92
C CYS A 25 -9.03 -6.22 12.38
N ASP A 26 -8.81 -5.06 11.77
CA ASP A 26 -9.83 -4.27 11.09
C ASP A 26 -9.35 -3.88 9.68
N ASP A 27 -9.85 -4.56 8.66
CA ASP A 27 -9.46 -4.31 7.28
C ASP A 27 -10.11 -3.04 6.70
N ARG A 28 -10.99 -2.35 7.44
CA ARG A 28 -11.50 -1.02 7.03
C ARG A 28 -10.39 0.01 6.97
N GLU A 29 -9.32 -0.18 7.74
CA GLU A 29 -8.14 0.67 7.67
C GLU A 29 -7.48 0.65 6.29
N CYS A 30 -7.71 -0.38 5.47
CA CYS A 30 -7.16 -0.49 4.12
C CYS A 30 -8.02 0.16 3.03
N ILE A 31 -9.21 0.68 3.36
CA ILE A 31 -10.06 1.36 2.38
C ILE A 31 -9.36 2.65 1.98
N ASP A 32 -9.24 2.87 0.69
CA ASP A 32 -8.72 4.11 0.12
C ASP A 32 -9.81 5.18 0.13
N ASP A 33 -9.50 6.37 0.67
CA ASP A 33 -10.47 7.44 0.87
C ASP A 33 -10.97 8.07 -0.45
N GLU A 34 -10.22 7.93 -1.54
CA GLU A 34 -10.57 8.51 -2.85
C GLU A 34 -11.44 7.56 -3.68
N THR A 35 -11.13 6.26 -3.64
CA THR A 35 -11.75 5.23 -4.48
C THR A 35 -12.81 4.39 -3.75
N ASP A 36 -12.81 4.41 -2.42
CA ASP A 36 -13.62 3.53 -1.55
C ASP A 36 -13.30 2.03 -1.76
N GLU A 37 -12.13 1.74 -2.36
CA GLU A 37 -11.65 0.38 -2.63
C GLU A 37 -10.63 -0.08 -1.59
N ILE A 38 -10.67 -1.36 -1.21
CA ILE A 38 -9.65 -1.95 -0.32
C ILE A 38 -8.33 -2.02 -1.08
N CYS A 39 -7.29 -1.39 -0.54
CA CYS A 39 -5.96 -1.32 -1.15
C CYS A 39 -6.03 -0.82 -2.60
N GLY A 40 -6.84 0.22 -2.86
CA GLY A 40 -7.01 0.83 -4.18
C GLY A 40 -7.43 -0.14 -5.27
N GLY A 41 -8.06 -1.27 -4.91
CA GLY A 41 -8.44 -2.33 -5.84
C GLY A 41 -7.27 -3.19 -6.36
N HIS A 42 -6.05 -2.97 -5.84
CA HIS A 42 -4.80 -3.54 -6.35
C HIS A 42 -4.04 -4.35 -5.30
N GLY A 43 -4.75 -4.91 -4.33
CA GLY A 43 -4.14 -5.69 -3.27
C GLY A 43 -5.15 -6.40 -2.39
N LYS A 44 -4.61 -7.08 -1.38
CA LYS A 44 -5.40 -7.67 -0.30
C LYS A 44 -5.03 -7.03 1.02
N CYS A 45 -6.03 -6.70 1.81
CA CYS A 45 -5.81 -6.25 3.18
C CYS A 45 -5.62 -7.46 4.10
N TYR A 46 -4.65 -7.35 5.01
CA TYR A 46 -4.49 -8.27 6.12
C TYR A 46 -4.18 -7.47 7.38
N CYS A 47 -5.15 -7.38 8.28
CA CYS A 47 -5.03 -6.75 9.59
C CYS A 47 -4.50 -5.31 9.49
N GLY A 48 -5.17 -4.50 8.66
CA GLY A 48 -4.84 -3.09 8.42
C GLY A 48 -3.66 -2.82 7.48
N ASN A 49 -3.02 -3.87 6.96
CA ASN A 49 -1.88 -3.74 6.05
C ASN A 49 -2.23 -4.22 4.64
N CYS A 50 -1.92 -3.40 3.63
CA CYS A 50 -2.12 -3.76 2.24
C CYS A 50 -0.96 -4.58 1.68
N TYR A 51 -1.29 -5.71 1.06
CA TYR A 51 -0.38 -6.56 0.32
C TYR A 51 -0.69 -6.41 -1.16
N CYS A 52 0.12 -5.59 -1.82
CA CYS A 52 -0.12 -5.19 -3.21
C CYS A 52 0.12 -6.31 -4.20
N GLU A 53 -0.64 -6.28 -5.29
CA GLU A 53 -0.40 -7.11 -6.46
C GLU A 53 0.90 -6.72 -7.16
N ALA A 54 1.41 -7.63 -8.00
CA ALA A 54 2.64 -7.38 -8.74
C ALA A 54 2.52 -6.11 -9.59
N GLY A 55 3.49 -5.21 -9.44
CA GLY A 55 3.48 -3.92 -10.13
C GLY A 55 2.72 -2.82 -9.41
N TRP A 56 2.24 -3.02 -8.19
CA TRP A 56 1.64 -1.97 -7.36
C TRP A 56 2.43 -1.76 -6.06
N HIS A 57 2.44 -0.52 -5.56
CA HIS A 57 3.11 -0.16 -4.31
C HIS A 57 2.46 1.06 -3.65
N GLY A 58 2.92 1.40 -2.45
CA GLY A 58 2.30 2.41 -1.59
C GLY A 58 1.59 1.74 -0.40
N ASP A 59 1.16 2.55 0.55
CA ASP A 59 0.51 2.03 1.78
C ASP A 59 -0.89 1.48 1.48
N LYS A 60 -1.52 1.96 0.39
CA LYS A 60 -2.83 1.52 -0.13
C LYS A 60 -2.75 0.97 -1.55
N CYS A 61 -1.55 0.63 -2.04
CA CYS A 61 -1.33 0.14 -3.41
C CYS A 61 -1.77 1.12 -4.50
N GLU A 62 -1.66 2.42 -4.23
CA GLU A 62 -2.11 3.51 -5.08
C GLU A 62 -1.15 3.83 -6.25
N PHE A 63 0.06 3.26 -6.25
CA PHE A 63 1.09 3.56 -7.25
C PHE A 63 1.41 2.36 -8.15
N GLN A 64 1.24 2.53 -9.46
CA GLN A 64 1.59 1.52 -10.47
C GLN A 64 3.05 1.64 -10.94
N CYS A 65 3.74 0.50 -10.98
CA CYS A 65 5.11 0.31 -11.47
C CYS A 65 5.19 0.08 -12.98
N ASP A 66 4.08 -0.25 -13.63
CA ASP A 66 3.99 -0.57 -15.06
C ASP A 66 4.02 0.70 -15.94
N ILE A 67 5.01 1.55 -15.66
CA ILE A 67 5.26 2.81 -16.33
C ILE A 67 6.54 2.71 -17.14
N THR A 68 6.51 3.25 -18.36
CA THR A 68 7.67 3.18 -19.26
C THR A 68 8.89 3.92 -18.68
N PRO A 69 10.13 3.58 -19.09
CA PRO A 69 11.35 4.25 -18.58
C PRO A 69 11.33 5.78 -18.71
N TRP A 70 10.64 6.32 -19.72
CA TRP A 70 10.52 7.75 -19.91
C TRP A 70 9.56 8.39 -18.89
N GLU A 71 8.43 7.73 -18.58
CA GLU A 71 7.46 8.22 -17.58
C GLU A 71 8.04 8.19 -16.18
N ILE A 72 8.80 7.14 -15.85
CA ILE A 72 9.56 7.03 -14.60
C ILE A 72 10.50 8.21 -14.46
N LYS A 73 11.31 8.48 -15.49
CA LYS A 73 12.23 9.61 -15.49
C LYS A 73 11.49 10.90 -15.24
N LYS A 74 10.33 11.12 -15.88
CA LYS A 74 9.53 12.34 -15.67
C LYS A 74 8.98 12.45 -14.24
N ARG A 75 8.45 11.37 -13.64
CA ARG A 75 7.90 11.40 -12.27
C ARG A 75 8.97 11.59 -11.19
N CYS A 76 10.14 10.98 -11.37
CA CYS A 76 11.25 11.09 -10.42
C CYS A 76 12.14 12.32 -10.68
N THR A 77 11.88 13.14 -11.72
CA THR A 77 12.65 14.36 -12.02
C THR A 77 11.90 15.60 -11.55
N SER A 78 12.55 16.36 -10.68
CA SER A 78 12.08 17.67 -10.22
C SER A 78 12.12 18.71 -11.34
N PRO A 79 11.36 19.83 -11.29
CA PRO A 79 11.37 20.86 -12.35
C PRO A 79 12.75 21.44 -12.69
N ASP A 80 13.69 21.40 -11.74
CA ASP A 80 15.10 21.78 -11.89
C ASP A 80 15.98 20.68 -12.52
N GLY A 81 15.39 19.59 -13.02
CA GLY A 81 16.08 18.52 -13.73
C GLY A 81 16.77 17.49 -12.83
N LYS A 82 16.63 17.59 -11.51
CA LYS A 82 17.24 16.67 -10.54
C LYS A 82 16.38 15.44 -10.31
N ILE A 83 17.00 14.26 -10.34
CA ILE A 83 16.34 13.00 -10.00
C ILE A 83 16.28 12.86 -8.48
N CYS A 84 15.10 12.56 -7.93
CA CYS A 84 14.85 12.41 -6.49
C CYS A 84 15.34 13.60 -5.65
N SER A 85 15.47 14.80 -6.23
CA SER A 85 16.09 15.98 -5.59
C SER A 85 17.47 15.70 -4.95
N ASN A 86 18.24 14.75 -5.49
CA ASN A 86 19.50 14.24 -4.91
C ASN A 86 19.37 13.65 -3.48
N ARG A 87 18.17 13.24 -3.06
CA ARG A 87 17.90 12.63 -1.74
C ARG A 87 17.63 11.12 -1.80
N GLY A 88 17.68 10.54 -2.99
CA GLY A 88 17.42 9.13 -3.24
C GLY A 88 17.96 8.70 -4.58
N VAL A 89 17.78 7.42 -4.89
CA VAL A 89 18.18 6.83 -6.18
C VAL A 89 16.97 6.22 -6.86
N SER A 90 16.88 6.41 -8.18
CA SER A 90 15.94 5.65 -9.02
C SER A 90 16.59 4.32 -9.38
N LEU A 91 16.12 3.21 -8.81
CA LEU A 91 16.62 1.89 -9.19
C LEU A 91 15.88 1.41 -10.43
N LEU A 92 16.59 1.16 -11.53
CA LEU A 92 16.08 0.47 -12.72
C LEU A 92 16.32 -1.03 -12.55
N MET A 93 15.61 -1.69 -11.62
CA MET A 93 15.71 -3.14 -11.50
C MET A 93 14.64 -3.79 -12.36
N ASN A 94 14.87 -3.83 -13.67
CA ASN A 94 14.28 -4.67 -14.74
C ASN A 94 12.77 -5.03 -14.71
N LEU A 95 11.98 -4.43 -13.82
CA LEU A 95 10.55 -4.64 -13.54
C LEU A 95 10.04 -3.68 -12.43
N THR A 96 10.92 -2.99 -11.69
CA THR A 96 10.53 -2.02 -10.66
C THR A 96 11.39 -0.76 -10.77
N SER A 97 10.74 0.40 -10.80
CA SER A 97 11.40 1.70 -10.70
C SER A 97 10.74 2.53 -9.63
N VAL A 98 11.27 2.40 -8.42
CA VAL A 98 10.78 3.13 -7.25
C VAL A 98 11.81 4.22 -6.92
N CYS A 99 11.32 5.43 -6.69
CA CYS A 99 12.08 6.49 -6.04
C CYS A 99 12.29 6.06 -4.57
N LEU A 100 13.37 5.34 -4.27
CA LEU A 100 13.71 4.98 -2.90
C LEU A 100 14.49 6.13 -2.26
N SER A 101 13.89 6.74 -1.24
CA SER A 101 14.64 7.51 -0.25
C SER A 101 15.60 6.54 0.42
N ILE A 102 16.91 6.70 0.24
CA ILE A 102 17.87 5.92 1.02
C ILE A 102 17.78 6.45 2.46
N SER A 103 16.89 5.88 3.27
CA SER A 103 17.12 5.73 4.71
C SER A 103 17.86 4.42 4.93
N LEU A 104 19.08 4.31 4.41
CA LEU A 104 20.06 3.38 4.97
C LEU A 104 20.86 4.18 5.99
N THR A 105 20.64 3.85 7.26
CA THR A 105 21.30 4.31 8.49
C THR A 105 20.87 5.67 9.07
N GLN A 106 19.86 5.62 9.95
CA GLN A 106 20.11 5.84 11.38
C GLN A 106 19.20 4.92 12.20
#